data_AF-A0A378A6Q5-F1
#
_entry.id   AF-A0A378A6Q5-F1
#
_cell.length_a   1.000
_cell.length_b   1.000
_cell.length_c   1.000
_cell.angle_alpha   90.00
_cell.angle_beta   90.00
_cell.angle_gamma   90.00
#
_symmetry.space_group_name_H-M   'P 1'
#
loop_
_entity.id
_entity.type
_entity.pdbx_description
1 polymer ?
#
loop_
_entity_poly.entity_id
_entity_poly.type
_entity_poly.pdbx_seq_one_letter_code
_entity_poly.pdbx_strand_id
1 'polypeptide(L)'
;MNQAQRKQPVVSVDNAPGEVIILPPVQVRRTTPAVTRWLRELTQRLLPPLLGLGVLLLAWQLAAMHSKGFPTPLSTLDSALTLFADPFYQDGPNDMGIGWNVLASLQRVAVASAWRRWRAFRWGF
;
A
#
# COMPACT_ATOMS: atom_id res chain seq x y z
N MET A 1 61.89 -45.93 0.12
CA MET A 1 60.97 -44.79 0.00
C MET A 1 59.55 -45.31 0.11
N ASN A 2 58.87 -44.89 1.17
CA ASN A 2 57.59 -45.40 1.65
C ASN A 2 56.43 -44.95 0.73
N GLN A 3 55.52 -45.86 0.38
CA GLN A 3 54.15 -45.50 0.00
C GLN A 3 53.17 -46.30 0.85
N ALA A 4 52.27 -45.56 1.49
CA ALA A 4 51.38 -45.99 2.55
C ALA A 4 50.30 -46.98 2.07
N GLN A 5 50.21 -48.12 2.75
CA GLN A 5 49.06 -49.02 2.66
C GLN A 5 47.82 -48.31 3.21
N ARG A 6 46.95 -47.86 2.30
CA ARG A 6 45.62 -47.35 2.62
C ARG A 6 44.74 -48.53 3.07
N LYS A 7 44.54 -48.69 4.38
CA LYS A 7 43.51 -49.58 4.95
C LYS A 7 42.14 -49.15 4.42
N GLN A 8 41.60 -49.91 3.48
CA GLN A 8 40.17 -49.86 3.16
C GLN A 8 39.42 -50.55 4.31
N PRO A 9 38.39 -49.93 4.91
CA PRO A 9 37.50 -50.66 5.79
C PRO A 9 36.70 -51.63 4.92
N VAL A 10 36.94 -52.92 5.12
CA VAL A 10 36.07 -53.98 4.63
C VAL A 10 34.74 -53.79 5.36
N VAL A 11 33.76 -53.20 4.68
CA VAL A 11 32.38 -53.16 5.16
C VAL A 11 31.82 -54.55 4.91
N SER A 12 31.82 -55.37 5.97
CA SER A 12 31.09 -56.63 6.01
C SER A 12 29.62 -56.34 5.71
N VAL A 13 29.13 -56.78 4.57
CA VAL A 13 27.72 -56.69 4.21
C VAL A 13 27.02 -57.85 4.90
N ASP A 14 26.74 -57.69 6.19
CA ASP A 14 25.88 -58.62 6.91
C ASP A 14 24.45 -58.46 6.39
N ASN A 15 23.91 -59.59 5.94
CA ASN A 15 22.58 -59.79 5.42
C ASN A 15 21.53 -59.54 6.54
N ALA A 16 21.19 -58.27 6.78
CA ALA A 16 20.08 -57.89 7.64
C ALA A 16 18.81 -57.78 6.79
N PRO A 17 17.74 -58.56 7.06
CA PRO A 17 16.50 -58.49 6.32
C PRO A 17 15.85 -57.12 6.55
N GLY A 18 16.03 -56.21 5.59
CA GLY A 18 15.23 -55.01 5.38
C GLY A 18 14.93 -54.18 6.64
N GLU A 19 15.94 -53.56 7.24
CA GLU A 19 15.70 -52.41 8.14
C GLU A 19 15.19 -51.26 7.25
N VAL A 20 13.87 -51.18 7.16
CA VAL A 20 13.15 -50.11 6.46
C VAL A 20 13.45 -48.82 7.20
N ILE A 21 14.45 -48.09 6.72
CA ILE A 21 14.71 -46.71 7.16
C ILE A 21 13.44 -45.93 6.88
N ILE A 22 12.65 -45.67 7.92
CA ILE A 22 11.50 -44.77 7.83
C ILE A 22 12.09 -43.38 7.61
N LEU A 23 12.22 -43.01 6.34
CA LEU A 23 12.57 -41.66 5.95
C LEU A 23 11.49 -40.74 6.54
N PRO A 24 11.86 -39.66 7.26
CA PRO A 24 10.89 -38.67 7.65
C PRO A 24 10.17 -38.21 6.38
N PRO A 25 8.82 -38.07 6.40
CA PRO A 25 8.08 -37.71 5.20
C PRO A 25 8.69 -36.44 4.63
N VAL A 26 9.22 -36.54 3.40
CA VAL A 26 9.76 -35.39 2.68
C VAL A 26 8.62 -34.40 2.55
N GLN A 27 8.68 -33.33 3.34
CA GLN A 27 7.68 -32.28 3.30
C GLN A 27 7.86 -31.54 1.97
N VAL A 28 7.09 -31.95 0.97
CA VAL A 28 7.02 -31.26 -0.31
C VAL A 28 6.50 -29.86 -0.02
N ARG A 29 7.38 -28.87 -0.15
CA ARG A 29 7.05 -27.46 0.07
C ARG A 29 5.99 -27.07 -0.96
N ARG A 30 4.73 -27.07 -0.55
CA ARG A 30 3.63 -26.59 -1.39
C ARG A 30 3.90 -25.12 -1.68
N THR A 31 4.31 -24.81 -2.90
CA THR A 31 4.43 -23.44 -3.36
C THR A 31 3.02 -22.90 -3.52
N THR A 32 2.54 -22.16 -2.53
CA THR A 32 1.32 -21.36 -2.71
C THR A 32 1.54 -20.42 -3.89
N PRO A 33 0.61 -20.36 -4.86
CA PRO A 33 0.80 -19.54 -6.05
C PRO A 33 0.97 -18.07 -5.63
N ALA A 34 2.02 -17.42 -6.13
CA ALA A 34 2.38 -16.05 -5.76
C ALA A 34 1.21 -15.06 -5.93
N VAL A 35 0.36 -15.29 -6.93
CA VAL A 35 -0.86 -14.52 -7.21
C VAL A 35 -1.87 -14.60 -6.05
N THR A 36 -2.12 -15.79 -5.50
CA THR A 36 -3.08 -15.95 -4.39
C THR A 36 -2.60 -15.28 -3.11
N ARG A 37 -1.29 -15.22 -2.90
CA ARG A 37 -0.69 -14.54 -1.76
C ARG A 37 -0.86 -13.02 -1.90
N TRP A 38 -0.52 -12.48 -3.06
CA TRP A 38 -0.67 -11.04 -3.32
C TRP A 38 -2.13 -10.58 -3.25
N LEU A 39 -3.06 -11.35 -3.82
CA LEU A 39 -4.49 -11.04 -3.75
C LEU A 39 -4.98 -11.04 -2.29
N ARG A 40 -4.57 -12.03 -1.50
CA ARG A 40 -4.91 -12.08 -0.07
C ARG A 40 -4.33 -10.89 0.70
N GLU A 41 -3.08 -10.52 0.46
CA GLU A 41 -2.44 -9.36 1.10
C GLU A 41 -3.16 -8.05 0.73
N LEU A 42 -3.54 -7.88 -0.54
CA LEU A 42 -4.36 -6.75 -0.97
C LEU A 42 -5.73 -6.74 -0.29
N THR A 43 -6.45 -7.86 -0.29
CA THR A 43 -7.76 -7.94 0.34
C THR A 43 -7.66 -7.64 1.84
N GLN A 44 -6.68 -8.20 2.55
CA GLN A 44 -6.49 -7.93 3.98
C GLN A 44 -6.18 -6.45 4.27
N ARG A 45 -5.55 -5.74 3.32
CA ARG A 45 -5.20 -4.33 3.47
C ARG A 45 -6.31 -3.38 3.03
N LEU A 46 -7.10 -3.75 2.03
CA LEU A 46 -8.18 -2.92 1.46
C LEU A 46 -9.54 -3.19 2.10
N LEU A 47 -9.79 -4.40 2.60
CA LEU A 47 -11.06 -4.76 3.22
C LEU A 47 -11.38 -3.91 4.46
N PRO A 48 -10.46 -3.69 5.42
CA PRO A 48 -10.74 -2.84 6.57
C PRO A 48 -11.11 -1.38 6.21
N PRO A 49 -10.34 -0.64 5.38
CA PRO A 49 -10.71 0.72 5.04
C PRO A 49 -11.99 0.80 4.19
N LEU A 50 -12.24 -0.15 3.28
CA LEU A 50 -13.48 -0.16 2.49
C LEU A 50 -14.71 -0.42 3.36
N LEU A 51 -14.64 -1.33 4.32
CA LEU A 51 -15.73 -1.55 5.28
C LEU A 51 -15.96 -0.32 6.15
N GLY A 52 -14.90 0.31 6.66
CA GLY A 52 -15.01 1.55 7.43
C GLY A 52 -15.65 2.67 6.63
N LEU A 53 -15.24 2.83 5.36
CA LEU A 53 -15.80 3.85 4.46
C LEU A 53 -17.26 3.54 4.10
N GLY A 54 -17.61 2.26 3.91
CA GLY A 54 -18.99 1.82 3.73
C GLY A 54 -19.88 2.16 4.93
N VAL A 55 -19.43 1.86 6.16
CA VAL A 55 -20.15 2.20 7.39
C VAL A 55 -20.30 3.71 7.54
N LEU A 56 -19.25 4.48 7.26
CA LEU A 56 -19.29 5.95 7.28
C LEU A 56 -20.33 6.48 6.29
N LEU A 57 -20.34 6.00 5.04
CA LEU A 57 -21.29 6.42 4.03
C LEU A 57 -22.73 6.07 4.40
N LEU A 58 -22.96 4.89 5.01
CA LEU A 58 -24.28 4.50 5.50
C LEU A 58 -24.75 5.38 6.65
N ALA A 59 -23.89 5.64 7.63
CA ALA A 59 -24.20 6.52 8.75
C ALA A 59 -24.49 7.95 8.26
N TRP A 60 -23.70 8.46 7.31
CA TRP A 60 -23.92 9.77 6.70
C TRP A 60 -25.22 9.79 5.90
N GLN A 61 -25.51 8.77 5.09
CA GLN A 61 -26.76 8.67 4.34
C GLN A 61 -27.98 8.73 5.28
N LEU A 62 -27.95 7.97 6.39
CA LEU A 62 -29.02 7.98 7.39
C LEU A 62 -29.17 9.35 8.06
N ALA A 63 -28.06 10.00 8.42
CA ALA A 63 -28.08 11.35 8.99
C ALA A 63 -28.66 12.38 7.99
N ALA A 64 -28.25 12.32 6.73
CA ALA A 64 -28.75 13.20 5.68
C ALA A 64 -30.25 13.02 5.41
N MET A 65 -30.76 11.79 5.50
CA MET A 65 -32.20 11.53 5.38
C MET A 65 -33.02 12.11 6.54
N HIS A 66 -32.43 12.26 7.72
CA HIS A 66 -33.12 12.79 8.90
C HIS A 66 -32.94 14.31 9.08
N SER A 67 -31.90 14.90 8.49
CA SER A 67 -31.65 16.34 8.53
C SER A 67 -32.14 17.05 7.27
N LYS A 68 -33.19 17.87 7.40
CA LYS A 68 -33.63 18.76 6.31
C LYS A 68 -32.51 19.75 5.96
N GLY A 69 -31.97 19.64 4.75
CA GLY A 69 -30.94 20.54 4.21
C GLY A 69 -29.50 19.99 4.23
N PHE A 70 -29.28 18.77 4.72
CA PHE A 70 -27.97 18.14 4.64
C PHE A 70 -27.85 17.31 3.35
N PRO A 71 -26.90 17.60 2.44
CA PRO A 71 -26.78 16.88 1.18
C PRO A 71 -26.35 15.43 1.43
N THR A 72 -26.84 14.53 0.59
CA THR A 72 -26.41 13.13 0.60
C THR A 72 -24.96 13.00 0.15
N PRO A 73 -24.26 11.91 0.50
CA PRO A 73 -22.90 11.65 0.02
C PRO A 73 -22.77 11.72 -1.51
N LEU A 74 -23.75 11.19 -2.25
CA LEU A 74 -23.75 11.23 -3.72
C LEU A 74 -23.92 12.67 -4.25
N SER A 75 -24.87 13.43 -3.73
CA SER A 75 -25.09 14.82 -4.16
C SER A 75 -23.89 15.72 -3.85
N THR A 76 -23.23 15.47 -2.71
CA THR A 76 -21.98 16.13 -2.35
C THR A 76 -20.86 15.78 -3.34
N LEU A 77 -20.76 14.51 -3.74
CA LEU A 77 -19.79 14.06 -4.72
C LEU A 77 -20.04 14.68 -6.09
N ASP A 78 -21.28 14.71 -6.59
CA ASP A 78 -21.62 15.31 -7.88
C ASP A 78 -21.28 16.82 -7.91
N SER A 79 -21.59 17.52 -6.81
CA SER A 79 -21.25 18.94 -6.67
C SER A 79 -19.74 19.16 -6.64
N ALA A 80 -19.01 18.31 -5.91
CA ALA A 80 -17.56 18.34 -5.87
C ALA A 80 -16.96 18.07 -7.26
N LEU A 81 -17.43 17.04 -7.97
CA LEU A 81 -16.97 16.73 -9.32
C LEU A 81 -17.20 17.90 -10.27
N THR A 82 -18.36 18.55 -10.21
CA THR A 82 -18.64 19.74 -11.02
C THR A 82 -17.68 20.88 -10.71
N LEU A 83 -17.42 21.15 -9.42
CA LEU A 83 -16.47 22.18 -8.98
C LEU A 83 -15.01 21.88 -9.36
N PHE A 84 -14.61 20.60 -9.33
CA PHE A 84 -13.25 20.17 -9.64
C PHE A 84 -13.06 19.80 -11.12
N ALA A 85 -14.12 19.76 -11.94
CA ALA A 85 -14.04 19.41 -13.36
C ALA A 85 -13.25 20.45 -14.16
N ASP A 86 -13.45 21.73 -13.86
CA ASP A 86 -12.62 22.81 -14.38
C ASP A 86 -11.96 23.57 -13.22
N PRO A 87 -10.83 23.08 -12.68
CA PRO A 87 -10.21 23.73 -11.53
C PRO A 87 -9.53 25.06 -11.91
N PHE A 88 -9.29 25.33 -13.20
CA PHE A 88 -8.51 26.49 -13.67
C PHE A 88 -9.29 27.46 -14.57
N TYR A 89 -10.63 27.42 -14.55
CA TYR A 89 -11.46 28.34 -15.33
C TYR A 89 -11.19 29.82 -14.97
N GLN A 90 -11.53 30.71 -15.91
CA GLN A 90 -11.46 32.16 -15.74
C GLN A 90 -12.70 32.79 -16.39
N ASP A 91 -13.78 32.93 -15.61
CA ASP A 91 -15.09 33.39 -16.12
C ASP A 91 -15.31 34.90 -15.91
N GLY A 92 -14.44 35.56 -15.14
CA GLY A 92 -14.46 37.02 -14.98
C GLY A 92 -13.48 37.52 -13.91
N PRO A 93 -13.37 38.84 -13.69
CA PRO A 93 -12.37 39.41 -12.77
C PRO A 93 -12.39 38.87 -11.33
N ASN A 94 -13.55 38.41 -10.85
CA ASN A 94 -13.72 37.86 -9.50
C ASN A 94 -14.09 36.36 -9.47
N ASP A 95 -14.38 35.75 -10.61
CA ASP A 95 -14.80 34.35 -10.72
C ASP A 95 -13.69 33.55 -11.41
N MET A 96 -12.76 33.07 -10.57
CA MET A 96 -11.57 32.33 -10.97
C MET A 96 -11.61 30.95 -10.34
N GLY A 97 -11.21 29.94 -11.10
CA GLY A 97 -11.13 28.56 -10.63
C GLY A 97 -10.29 28.42 -9.36
N ILE A 98 -10.74 27.53 -8.46
CA ILE A 98 -10.09 27.27 -7.17
C ILE A 98 -8.63 26.81 -7.31
N GLY A 99 -8.28 26.20 -8.45
CA GLY A 99 -6.95 25.72 -8.77
C GLY A 99 -5.91 26.84 -8.80
N TRP A 100 -6.27 28.05 -9.26
CA TRP A 100 -5.35 29.19 -9.26
C TRP A 100 -4.96 29.63 -7.83
N ASN A 101 -5.92 29.63 -6.91
CA ASN A 101 -5.67 29.97 -5.50
C ASN A 101 -4.82 28.91 -4.79
N VAL A 102 -5.08 27.64 -5.08
CA VAL A 102 -4.29 26.52 -4.55
C VAL A 102 -2.86 26.56 -5.10
N LEU A 103 -2.70 26.76 -6.41
CA LEU A 103 -1.40 26.87 -7.06
C LEU A 103 -0.60 28.05 -6.50
N ALA A 104 -1.23 29.22 -6.36
CA ALA A 104 -0.61 30.39 -5.74
C ALA A 104 -0.19 30.12 -4.28
N SER A 105 -0.96 29.33 -3.54
CA SER A 105 -0.61 28.94 -2.17
C SER A 105 0.56 27.96 -2.13
N LEU A 106 0.58 26.96 -3.00
CA LEU A 106 1.69 26.01 -3.15
C LEU A 106 2.97 26.72 -3.58
N GLN A 107 2.89 27.65 -4.53
CA GLN A 107 4.02 28.49 -4.95
C GLN A 107 4.57 29.29 -3.77
N ARG A 108 3.71 29.94 -2.98
CA ARG A 108 4.14 30.66 -1.78
C ARG A 108 4.82 29.75 -0.76
N VAL A 109 4.31 28.54 -0.53
CA VAL A 109 4.95 27.55 0.38
C VAL A 109 6.30 27.10 -0.15
N ALA A 110 6.43 26.87 -1.45
CA ALA A 110 7.69 26.52 -2.08
C ALA A 110 8.72 27.65 -1.93
N VAL A 111 8.32 28.90 -2.21
CA VAL A 111 9.16 30.10 -2.03
C VAL A 111 9.53 30.30 -0.56
N ALA A 112 8.58 30.15 0.37
CA ALA A 112 8.84 30.27 1.80
C ALA A 112 9.80 29.19 2.31
N SER A 113 9.67 27.95 1.81
CA SER A 113 10.58 26.85 2.14
C SER A 113 11.97 27.08 1.58
N ALA A 114 12.07 27.58 0.34
CA ALA A 114 13.32 27.97 -0.29
C ALA A 114 13.99 29.12 0.47
N TRP A 115 13.23 30.14 0.89
CA TRP A 115 13.74 31.25 1.68
C TRP A 115 14.25 30.81 3.04
N ARG A 116 13.52 29.92 3.73
CA ARG A 116 13.97 29.33 5.00
C ARG A 116 15.27 28.56 4.82
N ARG A 117 15.37 27.75 3.75
CA ARG A 117 16.59 26.99 3.41
C ARG A 117 17.77 27.91 3.09
N TRP A 118 17.57 28.95 2.29
CA TRP A 118 18.61 29.94 1.97
C TRP A 118 19.07 30.71 3.20
N ARG A 119 18.13 31.07 4.08
CA ARG A 119 18.45 31.73 5.34
C ARG A 119 19.25 30.82 6.28
N ALA A 120 18.95 29.53 6.33
CA ALA A 120 19.73 28.57 7.12
C ALA A 120 21.16 28.42 6.56
N PHE A 121 21.31 28.29 5.24
CA PHE A 121 22.61 28.18 4.58
C PHE A 121 23.48 29.44 4.74
N ARG A 122 22.87 30.63 4.66
CA ARG A 122 23.60 31.91 4.77
C ARG A 122 24.11 32.23 6.19
N TRP A 123 23.51 31.65 7.23
CA TRP A 123 23.84 31.94 8.63
C TRP A 123 24.52 30.76 9.36
N GLY A 124 25.20 29.87 8.63
CA GLY A 124 26.22 28.99 9.19
C GLY A 124 25.70 27.84 10.07
N PHE A 125 24.75 27.06 9.54
CA PHE A 125 24.81 25.61 9.70
C PHE A 125 25.39 25.00 8.42
#